data_AF-D3AGY9-F1
#
_entry.id   AF-D3AGY9-F1
#
_cell.length_a   1.000
_cell.length_b   1.000
_cell.length_c   1.000
_cell.angle_alpha   90.00
_cell.angle_beta   90.00
_cell.angle_gamma   90.00
#
_symmetry.space_group_name_H-M   'P 1'
#
loop_
_entity.id
_entity.type
_entity.pdbx_description
1 polymer ?
#
loop_
_entity_poly.entity_id
_entity_poly.type
_entity_poly.pdbx_seq_one_letter_code
_entity_poly.pdbx_strand_id
1 'polypeptide(L)'
;MSFSDNLQVLRKRNNMTQEQLAEQLEVSRQAVSKWESGQSYPEMEKLLIICDMFHCDMDSLVKGDLTLEDQADAAGYDRFMNGFSCRITGSITLILAAVTLMAFLDGLVHEDILAVFLIAAAGVAVAVMIVSGINKEAFEKKYPHIQDFYSEEERSGFTRRFGIAIAAAVCLILFGICVNIAVDSMSFPLKEQLSGGFFLVCVTVAVGMFVYFGLQKEKYEVEEYNKRHDGSREKGNAIVGKASGVIMLLATAVFLYFGLVWDMFRSAWIVYPIGGILCAVVAVIWGDKKG
;
A
#
# COMPACT_ATOMS: atom_id res chain seq x y z
N MET A 1 22.32 2.06 18.28
CA MET A 1 23.52 2.25 17.42
C MET A 1 24.31 3.44 17.93
N SER A 2 25.56 3.60 17.50
CA SER A 2 26.42 4.71 17.95
C SER A 2 26.58 5.76 16.85
N PHE A 3 26.88 6.99 17.27
CA PHE A 3 27.28 8.12 16.43
C PHE A 3 28.18 7.77 15.23
N SER A 4 29.11 6.82 15.40
CA SER A 4 29.99 6.32 14.34
C SER A 4 29.23 5.84 13.10
N ASP A 5 28.12 5.13 13.31
CA ASP A 5 27.28 4.59 12.24
C ASP A 5 26.52 5.72 11.56
N ASN A 6 25.92 6.62 12.35
CA ASN A 6 25.17 7.79 11.88
C ASN A 6 26.02 8.75 11.04
N LEU A 7 27.27 9.00 11.45
CA LEU A 7 28.19 9.86 10.70
C LEU A 7 28.52 9.27 9.33
N GLN A 8 28.72 7.95 9.27
CA GLN A 8 29.02 7.26 8.02
C GLN A 8 27.85 7.30 7.04
N VAL A 9 26.63 7.21 7.56
CA VAL A 9 25.36 7.34 6.82
C VAL A 9 25.24 8.73 6.21
N LEU A 10 25.32 9.78 7.03
CA LEU A 10 25.24 11.18 6.57
C LEU A 10 26.29 11.52 5.51
N ARG A 11 27.52 11.02 5.66
CA ARG A 11 28.59 11.20 4.67
C ARG A 11 28.23 10.55 3.34
N LYS A 12 27.74 9.30 3.36
CA LYS A 12 27.37 8.57 2.14
C LYS A 12 26.18 9.22 1.44
N ARG A 13 25.19 9.71 2.19
CA ARG A 13 24.02 10.45 1.67
C ARG A 13 24.43 11.68 0.86
N ASN A 14 25.50 12.36 1.27
CA ASN A 14 26.04 13.52 0.57
C ASN A 14 27.09 13.19 -0.51
N ASN A 15 27.26 11.91 -0.86
CA ASN A 15 28.25 11.42 -1.82
C ASN A 15 29.70 11.86 -1.51
N MET A 16 30.02 12.03 -0.23
CA MET A 16 31.33 12.51 0.19
C MET A 16 32.28 11.35 0.50
N THR A 17 33.55 11.50 0.17
CA THR A 17 34.62 10.63 0.70
C THR A 17 34.98 11.04 2.12
N GLN A 18 35.62 10.15 2.88
CA GLN A 18 36.13 10.50 4.22
C GLN A 18 37.13 11.67 4.17
N GLU A 19 37.82 11.83 3.04
CA GLU A 19 38.80 12.88 2.82
C GLU A 19 38.13 14.24 2.58
N GLN A 20 37.05 14.26 1.78
CA GLN A 20 36.23 15.46 1.58
C GLN A 20 35.51 15.91 2.86
N LEU A 21 35.02 14.95 3.66
CA LEU A 21 34.42 15.28 4.96
C LEU A 21 35.47 15.85 5.93
N ALA A 22 36.69 15.29 5.92
CA ALA A 22 37.78 15.78 6.73
C ALA A 22 38.20 17.21 6.34
N GLU A 23 38.24 17.50 5.04
CA GLU A 23 38.55 18.82 4.50
C GLU A 23 37.51 19.87 4.94
N GLN A 24 36.21 19.56 4.83
CA GLN A 24 35.14 20.49 5.25
C GLN A 24 35.11 20.72 6.76
N LEU A 25 35.48 19.71 7.55
CA LEU A 25 35.56 19.81 9.01
C LEU A 25 36.90 20.37 9.50
N GLU A 26 37.83 20.70 8.60
CA GLU A 26 39.19 21.13 8.91
C GLU A 26 39.92 20.18 9.88
N VAL A 27 39.81 18.87 9.63
CA VAL A 27 40.46 17.82 10.42
C VAL A 27 41.23 16.85 9.53
N SER A 28 42.05 15.99 10.12
CA SER A 28 42.73 14.94 9.36
C SER A 28 41.76 13.83 8.93
N ARG A 29 42.00 13.24 7.77
CA ARG A 29 41.28 12.02 7.30
C ARG A 29 41.32 10.89 8.34
N GLN A 30 42.41 10.79 9.09
CA GLN A 30 42.55 9.81 10.17
C GLN A 30 41.57 10.05 11.32
N ALA A 31 41.27 11.31 11.65
CA ALA A 31 40.29 11.65 12.69
C ALA A 31 38.88 11.18 12.28
N VAL A 32 38.45 11.49 11.04
CA VAL A 32 37.16 11.03 10.50
C VAL A 32 37.08 9.50 10.47
N SER A 33 38.14 8.82 10.05
CA SER A 33 38.19 7.34 10.05
C SER A 33 38.05 6.75 11.46
N LYS A 34 38.66 7.38 12.48
CA LYS A 34 38.52 6.95 13.89
C LYS A 34 37.12 7.23 14.44
N TRP A 35 36.48 8.32 14.02
CA TRP A 35 35.09 8.61 14.38
C TRP A 35 34.11 7.59 13.77
N GLU A 36 34.24 7.30 12.47
CA GLU A 36 33.39 6.31 11.78
C GLU A 36 33.62 4.87 12.27
N SER A 37 34.79 4.57 12.85
CA SER A 37 35.08 3.26 13.43
C SER A 37 34.81 3.17 14.95
N GLY A 38 34.27 4.22 15.55
CA GLY A 38 33.94 4.27 16.97
C GLY A 38 35.16 4.29 17.91
N GLN A 39 36.37 4.52 17.39
CA GLN A 39 37.62 4.53 18.15
C GLN A 39 37.85 5.87 18.89
N SER A 40 37.25 6.95 18.41
CA SER A 40 37.28 8.26 19.07
C SER A 40 36.00 9.03 18.83
N TYR A 41 35.79 10.09 19.60
CA TYR A 41 34.63 10.97 19.45
C TYR A 41 35.07 12.38 19.04
N PRO A 42 34.33 13.08 18.17
CA PRO A 42 34.59 14.48 17.87
C PRO A 42 34.30 15.38 19.07
N GLU A 43 34.96 16.53 19.10
CA GLU A 43 34.67 17.58 20.08
C GLU A 43 33.32 18.24 19.82
N MET A 44 32.73 18.85 20.85
CA MET A 44 31.41 19.49 20.78
C MET A 44 31.30 20.53 19.65
N GLU A 45 32.37 21.29 19.41
CA GLU A 45 32.41 22.26 18.30
C GLU A 45 32.25 21.58 16.94
N LYS A 46 32.98 20.48 16.70
CA LYS A 46 32.87 19.72 15.44
C LYS A 46 31.52 19.02 15.32
N LEU A 47 30.93 18.56 16.42
CA LEU A 47 29.57 18.01 16.43
C LEU A 47 28.52 19.04 15.98
N LEU A 48 28.61 20.28 16.46
CA LEU A 48 27.71 21.36 16.03
C LEU A 48 27.87 21.66 14.54
N ILE A 49 29.11 21.73 14.05
CA ILE A 49 29.38 21.94 12.62
C ILE A 49 28.82 20.80 11.77
N ILE A 50 28.94 19.54 12.24
CA ILE A 50 28.35 18.38 11.57
C ILE A 50 26.82 18.49 11.54
N CYS A 51 26.19 18.89 12.64
CA CYS A 51 24.74 19.11 12.72
C CYS A 51 24.29 20.19 11.74
N ASP A 52 24.99 21.33 11.69
CA ASP A 52 24.68 22.44 10.79
C ASP A 52 24.88 22.07 9.31
N MET A 53 25.98 21.39 9.01
CA MET A 53 26.34 20.96 7.65
C MET A 53 25.36 19.92 7.09
N PHE A 54 24.89 19.00 7.92
CA PHE A 54 23.95 17.95 7.50
C PHE A 54 22.49 18.27 7.84
N HIS A 55 22.20 19.46 8.37
CA HIS A 55 20.86 19.91 8.77
C HIS A 55 20.14 18.88 9.66
N CYS A 56 20.83 18.33 10.65
CA CYS A 56 20.30 17.33 11.57
C CYS A 56 20.44 17.77 13.03
N ASP A 57 19.51 17.34 13.88
CA ASP A 57 19.57 17.64 15.31
C ASP A 57 20.64 16.79 16.00
N MET A 58 21.27 17.35 17.03
CA MET A 58 22.32 16.66 17.79
C MET A 58 21.82 15.36 18.44
N ASP A 59 20.57 15.31 18.87
CA ASP A 59 20.00 14.09 19.44
C ASP A 59 19.84 13.00 18.36
N SER A 60 19.45 13.37 17.13
CA SER A 60 19.38 12.45 15.99
C SER A 60 20.77 11.95 15.58
N LEU A 61 21.78 12.81 15.56
CA LEU A 61 23.15 12.45 15.21
C LEU A 61 23.79 11.51 16.24
N VAL A 62 23.57 11.75 17.53
CA VAL A 62 24.24 11.03 18.62
C VAL A 62 23.47 9.80 19.09
N LYS A 63 22.13 9.87 19.15
CA LYS A 63 21.26 8.81 19.69
C LYS A 63 20.27 8.25 18.68
N GLY A 64 19.95 9.00 17.62
CA GLY A 64 19.06 8.55 16.56
C GLY A 64 19.62 7.35 15.81
N ASP A 65 18.76 6.65 15.09
CA ASP A 65 19.17 5.59 14.17
C ASP A 65 18.99 6.10 12.74
N LEU A 66 19.96 6.88 12.26
CA LEU A 66 19.91 7.50 10.93
C LEU A 66 19.96 6.44 9.81
N THR A 67 20.39 5.20 10.08
CA THR A 67 20.28 4.10 9.11
C THR A 67 18.83 3.69 8.84
N LEU A 68 17.95 3.88 9.82
CA LEU A 68 16.51 3.65 9.66
C LEU A 68 15.88 4.80 8.88
N GLU A 69 16.28 6.04 9.13
CA GLU A 69 15.84 7.20 8.31
C GLU A 69 16.34 7.08 6.86
N ASP A 70 17.57 6.63 6.61
CA ASP A 70 18.11 6.42 5.25
C ASP A 70 17.44 5.23 4.50
N GLN A 71 16.82 4.27 5.20
CA GLN A 71 15.97 3.25 4.57
C GLN A 71 14.53 3.74 4.32
N ALA A 72 14.14 4.83 5.00
CA ALA A 72 12.93 5.61 4.76
C ALA A 72 13.21 6.87 3.91
N ASP A 73 14.41 7.01 3.33
CA ASP A 73 14.68 8.01 2.31
C ASP A 73 13.76 7.80 1.10
N ALA A 74 13.55 8.86 0.32
CA ALA A 74 12.74 8.87 -0.90
C ALA A 74 12.91 7.61 -1.77
N ALA A 75 14.15 7.16 -1.94
CA ALA A 75 14.50 6.01 -2.75
C ALA A 75 14.11 4.65 -2.13
N GLY A 76 14.06 4.55 -0.80
CA GLY A 76 13.69 3.34 -0.06
C GLY A 76 12.19 3.09 -0.07
N TYR A 77 11.40 4.12 0.27
CA TYR A 77 9.94 4.06 0.21
C TYR A 77 9.43 3.87 -1.22
N ASP A 78 9.95 4.65 -2.19
CA ASP A 78 9.52 4.53 -3.59
C ASP A 78 9.83 3.14 -4.16
N ARG A 79 11.03 2.60 -3.90
CA ARG A 79 11.40 1.24 -4.31
C ARG A 79 10.52 0.18 -3.66
N PHE A 80 10.23 0.32 -2.36
CA PHE A 80 9.35 -0.58 -1.64
C PHE A 80 7.95 -0.59 -2.27
N MET A 81 7.35 0.59 -2.43
CA MET A 81 6.00 0.74 -2.98
C MET A 81 5.90 0.31 -4.44
N ASN A 82 6.91 0.60 -5.27
CA ASN A 82 6.95 0.10 -6.65
C ASN A 82 7.04 -1.43 -6.68
N GLY A 83 7.91 -2.02 -5.86
CA GLY A 83 8.05 -3.47 -5.74
C GLY A 83 6.77 -4.14 -5.25
N PHE A 84 6.13 -3.57 -4.23
CA PHE A 84 4.83 -4.01 -3.72
C PHE A 84 3.75 -3.94 -4.80
N SER A 85 3.62 -2.78 -5.47
CA SER A 85 2.63 -2.56 -6.54
C SER A 85 2.79 -3.58 -7.68
N CYS A 86 4.03 -3.83 -8.12
CA CYS A 86 4.31 -4.82 -9.15
C CYS A 86 3.96 -6.25 -8.72
N ARG A 87 4.28 -6.65 -7.49
CA ARG A 87 3.96 -8.01 -6.99
C ARG A 87 2.47 -8.25 -6.88
N ILE A 88 1.71 -7.29 -6.35
CA ILE A 88 0.25 -7.40 -6.23
C ILE A 88 -0.41 -7.39 -7.60
N THR A 89 -0.02 -6.44 -8.46
CA THR A 89 -0.52 -6.37 -9.85
C THR A 89 -0.21 -7.65 -10.61
N GLY A 90 1.04 -8.13 -10.54
CA GLY A 90 1.46 -9.37 -11.19
C GLY A 90 0.67 -10.59 -10.70
N SER A 91 0.35 -10.65 -9.40
CA SER A 91 -0.45 -11.75 -8.82
C SER A 91 -1.89 -11.75 -9.35
N ILE A 92 -2.54 -10.59 -9.38
CA ILE A 92 -3.91 -10.46 -9.89
C ILE A 92 -3.95 -10.72 -11.40
N THR A 93 -3.00 -10.16 -12.15
CA THR A 93 -2.88 -10.39 -13.60
C THR A 93 -2.58 -11.85 -13.90
N LEU A 94 -1.80 -12.56 -13.08
CA LEU A 94 -1.54 -13.99 -13.25
C LEU A 94 -2.83 -14.82 -13.13
N ILE A 95 -3.67 -14.54 -12.12
CA ILE A 95 -4.95 -15.22 -11.93
C ILE A 95 -5.87 -14.96 -13.15
N LEU A 96 -5.99 -13.70 -13.56
CA LEU A 96 -6.82 -13.34 -14.71
C LEU A 96 -6.29 -13.89 -16.03
N ALA A 97 -4.97 -13.95 -16.20
CA ALA A 97 -4.34 -14.57 -17.36
C ALA A 97 -4.58 -16.09 -17.38
N ALA A 98 -4.58 -16.75 -16.23
CA ALA A 98 -4.94 -18.17 -16.13
C ALA A 98 -6.40 -18.41 -16.54
N VAL A 99 -7.34 -17.58 -16.05
CA VAL A 99 -8.77 -17.64 -16.46
C VAL A 99 -8.93 -17.35 -17.95
N THR A 100 -8.21 -16.35 -18.48
CA THR A 100 -8.21 -16.01 -19.91
C THR A 100 -7.70 -17.17 -20.76
N LEU A 101 -6.64 -17.84 -20.33
CA LEU A 101 -6.10 -19.02 -21.01
C LEU A 101 -7.13 -20.17 -21.01
N MET A 102 -7.83 -20.39 -19.90
CA MET A 102 -8.90 -21.41 -19.84
C MET A 102 -9.99 -21.13 -20.88
N ALA A 103 -10.41 -19.87 -21.04
CA ALA A 103 -11.42 -19.51 -22.03
C ALA A 103 -10.97 -19.78 -23.49
N PHE A 104 -9.68 -19.63 -23.79
CA PHE A 104 -9.13 -19.97 -25.11
C PHE A 104 -8.97 -21.48 -25.34
N LEU A 105 -8.74 -22.24 -24.27
CA LEU A 105 -8.51 -23.69 -24.34
C LEU A 105 -9.76 -24.52 -24.10
N ASP A 106 -10.90 -23.86 -23.87
CA ASP A 106 -12.18 -24.52 -23.64
C ASP A 106 -12.54 -25.45 -24.81
N GLY A 107 -12.90 -26.68 -24.51
CA GLY A 107 -13.15 -27.74 -25.51
C GLY A 107 -11.91 -28.31 -26.23
N LEU A 108 -10.70 -27.76 -26.02
CA LEU A 108 -9.44 -28.31 -26.54
C LEU A 108 -8.69 -29.16 -25.51
N VAL A 109 -8.78 -28.79 -24.24
CA VAL A 109 -8.13 -29.45 -23.11
C VAL A 109 -9.19 -29.91 -22.11
N HIS A 110 -8.96 -31.05 -21.45
CA HIS A 110 -9.85 -31.53 -20.39
C HIS A 110 -9.98 -30.49 -19.27
N GLU A 111 -11.22 -30.22 -18.86
CA GLU A 111 -11.57 -29.23 -17.83
C GLU A 111 -10.78 -29.44 -16.53
N ASP A 112 -10.57 -30.70 -16.12
CA ASP A 112 -9.81 -31.04 -14.92
C ASP A 112 -8.35 -30.55 -14.97
N ILE A 113 -7.70 -30.64 -16.13
CA ILE A 113 -6.31 -30.19 -16.32
C ILE A 113 -6.24 -28.66 -16.22
N LEU A 114 -7.19 -27.98 -16.85
CA LEU A 114 -7.31 -26.53 -16.81
C LEU A 114 -7.61 -26.02 -15.39
N ALA A 115 -8.47 -26.72 -14.65
CA ALA A 115 -8.80 -26.41 -13.26
C ALA A 115 -7.58 -26.56 -12.34
N VAL A 116 -6.80 -27.65 -12.50
CA VAL A 116 -5.55 -27.84 -11.73
C VAL A 116 -4.56 -26.71 -12.03
N PHE A 117 -4.41 -26.30 -13.29
CA PHE A 117 -3.56 -25.18 -13.66
C PHE A 117 -4.00 -23.86 -13.02
N LEU A 118 -5.31 -23.55 -13.05
CA LEU A 118 -5.87 -22.36 -12.40
C LEU A 118 -5.61 -22.36 -10.90
N ILE A 119 -5.85 -23.49 -10.23
CA ILE A 119 -5.61 -23.63 -8.79
C ILE A 119 -4.13 -23.44 -8.46
N ALA A 120 -3.22 -23.98 -9.27
CA ALA A 120 -1.79 -23.79 -9.09
C ALA A 120 -1.38 -22.32 -9.26
N ALA A 121 -1.85 -21.65 -10.32
CA ALA A 121 -1.59 -20.23 -10.55
C ALA A 121 -2.16 -19.35 -9.42
N ALA A 122 -3.38 -19.63 -8.98
CA ALA A 122 -4.00 -18.96 -7.84
C ALA A 122 -3.25 -19.19 -6.54
N GLY A 123 -2.78 -20.42 -6.28
CA GLY A 123 -1.97 -20.75 -5.11
C GLY A 123 -0.67 -19.95 -5.05
N VAL A 124 0.04 -19.83 -6.17
CA VAL A 124 1.26 -19.00 -6.28
C VAL A 124 0.93 -17.52 -6.08
N ALA A 125 -0.10 -17.00 -6.76
CA ALA A 125 -0.52 -15.60 -6.64
C ALA A 125 -0.91 -15.24 -5.20
N VAL A 126 -1.72 -16.08 -4.54
CA VAL A 126 -2.13 -15.88 -3.15
C VAL A 126 -0.94 -15.92 -2.21
N ALA A 127 -0.01 -16.87 -2.38
CA ALA A 127 1.21 -16.92 -1.58
C ALA A 127 2.04 -15.62 -1.71
N VAL A 128 2.22 -15.11 -2.94
CA VAL A 128 2.91 -13.83 -3.19
C VAL A 128 2.17 -12.65 -2.55
N MET A 129 0.83 -12.63 -2.63
CA MET A 129 0.02 -11.58 -2.00
C MET A 129 0.12 -11.60 -0.48
N ILE A 130 0.06 -12.77 0.16
CA ILE A 130 0.20 -12.92 1.61
C ILE A 130 1.57 -12.41 2.05
N VAL A 131 2.64 -12.88 1.43
CA VAL A 131 4.01 -12.45 1.77
C VAL A 131 4.19 -10.95 1.52
N SER A 132 3.63 -10.41 0.44
CA SER A 132 3.70 -8.97 0.15
C SER A 132 2.91 -8.13 1.16
N GLY A 133 1.74 -8.62 1.60
CA GLY A 133 0.92 -7.97 2.63
C GLY A 133 1.61 -7.94 4.00
N ILE A 134 2.17 -9.07 4.44
CA ILE A 134 2.94 -9.16 5.70
C ILE A 134 4.13 -8.21 5.66
N ASN A 135 4.85 -8.14 4.52
CA ASN A 135 5.97 -7.22 4.36
C ASN A 135 5.53 -5.75 4.36
N LYS A 136 4.35 -5.41 3.81
CA LYS A 136 3.76 -4.06 3.89
C LYS A 136 3.43 -3.69 5.33
N GLU A 137 2.77 -4.57 6.06
CA GLU A 137 2.46 -4.32 7.47
C GLU A 137 3.73 -4.17 8.33
N ALA A 138 4.74 -5.02 8.09
CA ALA A 138 6.03 -4.92 8.77
C ALA A 138 6.77 -3.61 8.43
N PHE A 139 6.70 -3.17 7.17
CA PHE A 139 7.25 -1.89 6.73
C PHE A 139 6.53 -0.72 7.42
N GLU A 140 5.19 -0.74 7.44
CA GLU A 140 4.35 0.29 8.06
C GLU A 140 4.61 0.44 9.56
N LYS A 141 4.74 -0.68 10.28
CA LYS A 141 5.09 -0.67 11.72
C LYS A 141 6.50 -0.15 11.97
N LYS A 142 7.44 -0.46 11.07
CA LYS A 142 8.84 -0.04 11.18
C LYS A 142 8.99 1.45 10.85
N TYR A 143 8.18 1.97 9.94
CA TYR A 143 8.23 3.35 9.43
C TYR A 143 6.86 4.02 9.51
N PRO A 144 6.39 4.37 10.71
CA PRO A 144 5.06 4.98 10.89
C PRO A 144 4.98 6.41 10.34
N HIS A 145 6.11 7.09 10.18
CA HIS A 145 6.17 8.43 9.61
C HIS A 145 7.20 8.47 8.48
N ILE A 146 6.78 8.96 7.32
CA ILE A 146 7.61 9.11 6.13
C ILE A 146 7.70 10.60 5.80
N GLN A 147 8.91 11.10 5.57
CA GLN A 147 9.08 12.48 5.14
C GLN A 147 8.43 12.67 3.76
N ASP A 148 7.69 13.76 3.57
CA ASP A 148 7.11 14.06 2.28
C ASP A 148 8.19 14.61 1.34
N PHE A 149 8.58 13.82 0.35
CA PHE A 149 9.64 14.13 -0.60
C PHE A 149 9.13 14.32 -2.04
N TYR A 150 7.82 14.15 -2.29
CA TYR A 150 7.23 14.36 -3.60
C TYR A 150 6.84 15.83 -3.78
N SER A 151 7.30 16.43 -4.88
CA SER A 151 6.87 17.78 -5.26
C SER A 151 5.41 17.81 -5.75
N GLU A 152 4.75 18.96 -5.63
CA GLU A 152 3.41 19.18 -6.18
C GLU A 152 3.36 18.96 -7.71
N GLU A 153 4.47 19.24 -8.42
CA GLU A 153 4.59 18.96 -9.86
C GLU A 153 4.60 17.46 -10.16
N GLU A 154 5.29 16.65 -9.35
CA GLU A 154 5.30 15.19 -9.50
C GLU A 154 3.92 14.58 -9.20
N ARG A 155 3.24 15.07 -8.15
CA ARG A 155 1.88 14.63 -7.77
C ARG A 155 0.86 14.96 -8.84
N SER A 156 0.88 16.18 -9.35
CA SER A 156 -0.02 16.62 -10.42
C SER A 156 0.27 15.86 -11.73
N GLY A 157 1.55 15.63 -12.04
CA GLY A 157 1.99 14.78 -13.15
C GLY A 157 1.48 13.35 -13.04
N PHE A 158 1.59 12.73 -11.86
CA PHE A 158 1.02 11.40 -11.60
C PHE A 158 -0.52 11.42 -11.70
N THR A 159 -1.19 12.38 -11.07
CA THR A 159 -2.66 12.48 -11.07
C THR A 159 -3.23 12.56 -12.50
N ARG A 160 -2.56 13.30 -13.39
CA ARG A 160 -2.90 13.33 -14.81
C ARG A 160 -2.72 11.97 -15.48
N ARG A 161 -1.58 11.31 -15.26
CA ARG A 161 -1.31 9.96 -15.83
C ARG A 161 -2.28 8.91 -15.29
N PHE A 162 -2.60 8.98 -14.00
CA PHE A 162 -3.60 8.15 -13.33
C PHE A 162 -4.96 8.30 -14.03
N GLY A 163 -5.46 9.52 -14.18
CA GLY A 163 -6.75 9.76 -14.86
C GLY A 163 -6.79 9.21 -16.29
N ILE A 164 -5.72 9.42 -17.07
CA ILE A 164 -5.61 8.87 -18.44
C ILE A 164 -5.60 7.33 -18.41
N ALA A 165 -4.87 6.71 -17.49
CA ALA A 165 -4.80 5.26 -17.38
C ALA A 165 -6.15 4.64 -17.00
N ILE A 166 -6.88 5.23 -16.04
CA ILE A 166 -8.23 4.79 -15.66
C ILE A 166 -9.17 4.90 -16.86
N ALA A 167 -9.19 6.04 -17.56
CA ALA A 167 -10.01 6.22 -18.74
C ALA A 167 -9.66 5.21 -19.85
N ALA A 168 -8.37 4.98 -20.11
CA ALA A 168 -7.91 4.01 -21.08
C ALA A 168 -8.33 2.57 -20.73
N ALA A 169 -8.24 2.17 -19.46
CA ALA A 169 -8.69 0.86 -18.99
C ALA A 169 -10.20 0.68 -19.15
N VAL A 170 -11.01 1.70 -18.83
CA VAL A 170 -12.47 1.66 -19.07
C VAL A 170 -12.76 1.55 -20.57
N CYS A 171 -12.11 2.37 -21.41
CA CYS A 171 -12.27 2.31 -22.86
C CYS A 171 -11.87 0.94 -23.43
N LEU A 172 -10.83 0.31 -22.88
CA LEU A 172 -10.40 -1.03 -23.29
C LEU A 172 -11.45 -2.10 -22.97
N ILE A 173 -12.11 -2.02 -21.81
CA ILE A 173 -13.21 -2.93 -21.47
C ILE A 173 -14.39 -2.72 -22.43
N LEU A 174 -14.80 -1.46 -22.65
CA LEU A 174 -15.89 -1.14 -23.58
C LEU A 174 -15.59 -1.60 -24.99
N PHE A 175 -14.34 -1.43 -25.44
CA PHE A 175 -13.88 -1.95 -26.72
C PHE A 175 -13.96 -3.48 -26.77
N GLY A 176 -13.54 -4.17 -25.71
CA GLY A 176 -13.68 -5.61 -25.56
C GLY A 176 -15.14 -6.07 -25.68
N ILE A 177 -16.08 -5.36 -25.06
CA ILE A 177 -17.53 -5.64 -25.17
C ILE A 177 -18.01 -5.46 -26.62
N CYS A 178 -17.61 -4.37 -27.28
CA CYS A 178 -17.98 -4.12 -28.68
C CYS A 178 -17.46 -5.23 -29.61
N VAL A 179 -16.21 -5.67 -29.41
CA VAL A 179 -15.63 -6.77 -30.19
C VAL A 179 -16.35 -8.08 -29.91
N ASN A 180 -16.65 -8.37 -28.64
CA ASN A 180 -17.40 -9.56 -28.23
C ASN A 180 -18.78 -9.63 -28.93
N ILE A 181 -19.56 -8.55 -28.89
CA ILE A 181 -20.86 -8.46 -29.60
C ILE A 181 -20.68 -8.65 -31.12
N ALA A 182 -19.66 -8.02 -31.71
CA ALA A 182 -19.41 -8.12 -33.14
C ALA A 182 -19.04 -9.56 -33.55
N VAL A 183 -18.17 -10.23 -32.79
CA VAL A 183 -17.74 -11.61 -33.06
C VAL A 183 -18.91 -12.58 -32.87
N ASP A 184 -19.73 -12.40 -31.85
CA ASP A 184 -20.90 -13.25 -31.59
C ASP A 184 -21.93 -13.20 -32.73
N SER A 185 -22.02 -12.06 -33.42
CA SER A 185 -22.86 -11.89 -34.60
C SER A 185 -22.37 -12.62 -35.85
N MET A 186 -21.10 -13.06 -35.88
CA MET A 186 -20.52 -13.82 -36.99
C MET A 186 -20.77 -15.32 -36.85
N SER A 187 -20.78 -16.04 -37.98
CA SER A 187 -20.99 -17.49 -38.03
C SER A 187 -19.74 -18.22 -38.51
N PHE A 188 -18.83 -18.51 -37.59
CA PHE A 188 -17.61 -19.28 -37.87
C PHE A 188 -17.27 -20.22 -36.70
N PRO A 189 -16.57 -21.34 -36.96
CA PRO A 189 -16.14 -22.26 -35.89
C PRO A 189 -15.12 -21.56 -34.98
N LEU A 190 -15.20 -21.79 -33.66
CA LEU A 190 -14.38 -21.13 -32.61
C LEU A 190 -14.84 -19.72 -32.18
N LYS A 191 -16.00 -19.23 -32.65
CA LYS A 191 -16.47 -17.88 -32.27
C LYS A 191 -16.62 -17.67 -30.77
N GLU A 192 -17.07 -18.68 -30.02
CA GLU A 192 -17.29 -18.57 -28.57
C GLU A 192 -15.96 -18.42 -27.81
N GLN A 193 -14.95 -19.22 -28.16
CA GLN A 193 -13.60 -19.14 -27.58
C GLN A 193 -12.93 -17.81 -27.91
N LEU A 194 -13.03 -17.34 -29.17
CA LEU A 194 -12.43 -16.06 -29.56
C LEU A 194 -13.16 -14.86 -28.93
N SER A 195 -14.48 -14.89 -28.90
CA SER A 195 -15.31 -13.81 -28.34
C SER A 195 -15.07 -13.66 -26.83
N GLY A 196 -15.19 -14.75 -26.08
CA GLY A 196 -14.97 -14.77 -24.64
C GLY A 196 -13.51 -14.56 -24.26
N GLY A 197 -12.58 -15.25 -24.94
CA GLY A 197 -11.15 -15.14 -24.71
C GLY A 197 -10.61 -13.73 -24.97
N PHE A 198 -10.99 -13.09 -26.08
CA PHE A 198 -10.58 -11.72 -26.38
C PHE A 198 -11.11 -10.72 -25.36
N PHE A 199 -12.40 -10.85 -24.99
CA PHE A 199 -12.98 -10.01 -23.95
C PHE A 199 -12.21 -10.12 -22.62
N LEU A 200 -11.85 -11.35 -22.21
CA LEU A 200 -11.07 -11.59 -21.01
C LEU A 200 -9.62 -11.05 -21.10
N VAL A 201 -9.00 -11.01 -22.28
CA VAL A 201 -7.71 -10.32 -22.47
C VAL A 201 -7.86 -8.82 -22.18
N CYS A 202 -8.88 -8.17 -22.75
CA CYS A 202 -9.15 -6.76 -22.49
C CYS A 202 -9.37 -6.49 -20.99
N VAL A 203 -10.16 -7.33 -20.32
CA VAL A 203 -10.41 -7.25 -18.88
C VAL A 203 -9.12 -7.47 -18.08
N THR A 204 -8.30 -8.46 -18.44
CA THR A 204 -7.03 -8.76 -17.75
C THR A 204 -6.08 -7.57 -17.78
N VAL A 205 -5.90 -6.94 -18.94
CA VAL A 205 -5.05 -5.76 -19.09
C VAL A 205 -5.64 -4.56 -18.34
N ALA A 206 -6.95 -4.32 -18.47
CA ALA A 206 -7.62 -3.21 -17.81
C ALA A 206 -7.58 -3.31 -16.27
N VAL A 207 -7.84 -4.50 -15.71
CA VAL A 207 -7.76 -4.74 -14.26
C VAL A 207 -6.31 -4.61 -13.78
N GLY A 208 -5.33 -5.13 -14.53
CA GLY A 208 -3.92 -4.91 -14.22
C GLY A 208 -3.56 -3.42 -14.14
N MET A 209 -4.07 -2.61 -15.07
CA MET A 209 -3.91 -1.15 -15.02
C MET A 209 -4.60 -0.52 -13.80
N PHE A 210 -5.86 -0.89 -13.50
CA PHE A 210 -6.58 -0.36 -12.35
C PHE A 210 -5.86 -0.64 -11.03
N VAL A 211 -5.38 -1.87 -10.85
CA VAL A 211 -4.65 -2.27 -9.65
C VAL A 211 -3.34 -1.51 -9.56
N TYR A 212 -2.53 -1.51 -10.62
CA TYR A 212 -1.22 -0.88 -10.58
C TYR A 212 -1.31 0.62 -10.29
N PHE A 213 -2.12 1.34 -11.05
CA PHE A 213 -2.29 2.78 -10.87
C PHE A 213 -3.01 3.11 -9.56
N GLY A 214 -3.95 2.26 -9.11
CA GLY A 214 -4.59 2.37 -7.81
C GLY A 214 -3.61 2.27 -6.65
N LEU A 215 -2.70 1.29 -6.68
CA LEU A 215 -1.65 1.13 -5.65
C LEU A 215 -0.59 2.23 -5.74
N GLN A 216 -0.23 2.66 -6.94
CA GLN A 216 0.70 3.78 -7.12
C GLN A 216 0.12 5.08 -6.59
N LYS A 217 -1.20 5.26 -6.56
CA LYS A 217 -1.82 6.43 -5.94
C LYS A 217 -1.48 6.52 -4.45
N GLU A 218 -1.54 5.41 -3.71
CA GLU A 218 -1.16 5.36 -2.30
C GLU A 218 0.30 5.79 -2.08
N LYS A 219 1.19 5.48 -3.04
CA LYS A 219 2.60 5.87 -2.98
C LYS A 219 2.79 7.39 -2.92
N TYR A 220 2.04 8.15 -3.72
CA TYR A 220 2.18 9.61 -3.78
C TYR A 220 1.44 10.35 -2.65
N GLU A 221 0.52 9.68 -1.95
CA GLU A 221 -0.29 10.24 -0.84
C GLU A 221 0.39 10.04 0.53
N VAL A 222 1.65 10.48 0.65
CA VAL A 222 2.47 10.34 1.87
C VAL A 222 1.82 11.01 3.09
N GLU A 223 1.17 12.15 2.90
CA GLU A 223 0.45 12.83 3.98
C GLU A 223 -0.69 11.96 4.53
N GLU A 224 -1.41 11.24 3.66
CA GLU A 224 -2.48 10.34 4.09
C GLU A 224 -1.93 9.10 4.79
N TYR A 225 -0.80 8.58 4.31
CA TYR A 225 -0.05 7.52 4.98
C TYR A 225 0.31 7.91 6.42
N ASN A 226 0.91 9.09 6.62
CA ASN A 226 1.30 9.58 7.94
C ASN A 226 0.08 9.79 8.85
N LYS A 227 -1.03 10.33 8.31
CA LYS A 227 -2.29 10.49 9.06
C LYS A 227 -2.92 9.16 9.50
N ARG A 228 -2.72 8.08 8.76
CA ARG A 228 -3.21 6.74 9.14
C ARG A 228 -2.44 6.16 10.33
N HIS A 229 -1.19 6.60 10.51
CA HIS A 229 -0.26 6.10 11.53
C HIS A 229 -0.04 7.11 12.67
N ASP A 230 -0.61 8.30 12.57
CA ASP A 230 -0.88 9.18 13.70
C ASP A 230 -1.91 8.48 14.63
N GLY A 231 -1.50 8.24 15.88
CA GLY A 231 -2.32 7.59 16.91
C GLY A 231 -3.64 8.30 17.24
N SER A 232 -3.93 9.47 16.66
CA SER A 232 -5.24 10.12 16.70
C SER A 232 -6.34 9.26 16.07
N ARG A 233 -6.05 8.60 14.93
CA ARG A 233 -7.03 7.77 14.20
C ARG A 233 -7.27 6.42 14.87
N GLU A 234 -6.25 5.86 15.49
CA GLU A 234 -6.36 4.62 16.28
C GLU A 234 -7.29 4.81 17.50
N LYS A 235 -7.18 5.96 18.18
CA LYS A 235 -8.10 6.34 19.27
C LYS A 235 -9.54 6.51 18.77
N GLY A 236 -9.74 7.19 17.64
CA GLY A 236 -11.06 7.35 17.01
C GLY A 236 -11.71 6.01 16.67
N ASN A 237 -10.97 5.13 15.98
CA ASN A 237 -11.45 3.80 15.61
C ASN A 237 -11.72 2.90 16.82
N ALA A 238 -10.93 3.00 17.89
CA ALA A 238 -11.18 2.27 19.14
C ALA A 238 -12.49 2.74 19.82
N ILE A 239 -12.80 4.04 19.77
CA ILE A 239 -14.06 4.59 20.29
C ILE A 239 -15.24 4.14 19.43
N VAL A 240 -15.11 4.22 18.10
CA VAL A 240 -16.13 3.76 17.15
C VAL A 240 -16.41 2.27 17.33
N GLY A 241 -15.37 1.45 17.48
CA GLY A 241 -15.49 0.01 17.71
C GLY A 241 -16.23 -0.32 19.02
N LYS A 242 -15.87 0.35 20.13
CA LYS A 242 -16.55 0.19 21.42
C LYS A 242 -18.03 0.59 21.34
N ALA A 243 -18.32 1.75 20.78
CA ALA A 243 -19.69 2.25 20.66
C ALA A 243 -20.54 1.42 19.69
N SER A 244 -19.99 0.98 18.56
CA SER A 244 -20.69 0.08 17.62
C SER A 244 -20.99 -1.28 18.26
N GLY A 245 -20.06 -1.81 19.05
CA GLY A 245 -20.28 -3.03 19.84
C GLY A 245 -21.43 -2.87 20.84
N VAL A 246 -21.48 -1.77 21.57
CA VAL A 246 -22.59 -1.47 22.51
C VAL A 246 -23.93 -1.36 21.78
N ILE A 247 -23.98 -0.67 20.63
CA ILE A 247 -25.21 -0.51 19.84
C ILE A 247 -25.75 -1.87 19.39
N MET A 248 -24.88 -2.75 18.88
CA MET A 248 -25.30 -4.08 18.42
C MET A 248 -25.76 -4.99 19.56
N LEU A 249 -25.10 -4.91 20.72
CA LEU A 249 -25.53 -5.64 21.93
C LEU A 249 -26.90 -5.16 22.41
N LEU A 250 -27.13 -3.85 22.41
CA LEU A 250 -28.44 -3.28 22.75
C LEU A 250 -29.52 -3.67 21.73
N ALA A 251 -29.22 -3.61 20.43
CA ALA A 251 -30.14 -4.07 19.39
C ALA A 251 -30.52 -5.54 19.57
N THR A 252 -29.55 -6.39 19.92
CA THR A 252 -29.78 -7.81 20.22
C THR A 252 -30.64 -7.99 21.48
N ALA A 253 -30.37 -7.24 22.54
CA ALA A 253 -31.16 -7.28 23.77
C ALA A 253 -32.62 -6.85 23.53
N VAL A 254 -32.83 -5.80 22.74
CA VAL A 254 -34.16 -5.32 22.33
C VAL A 254 -34.86 -6.38 21.46
N PHE A 255 -34.18 -6.97 20.48
CA PHE A 255 -34.72 -8.07 19.68
C PHE A 255 -35.22 -9.23 20.54
N LEU A 256 -34.39 -9.68 21.49
CA LEU A 256 -34.73 -10.78 22.39
C LEU A 256 -35.89 -10.42 23.33
N TYR A 257 -35.94 -9.19 23.84
CA TYR A 257 -37.04 -8.74 24.70
C TYR A 257 -38.37 -8.74 23.94
N PHE A 258 -38.42 -8.13 22.75
CA PHE A 258 -39.63 -8.10 21.93
C PHE A 258 -40.04 -9.49 21.40
N GLY A 259 -39.05 -10.34 21.10
CA GLY A 259 -39.28 -11.71 20.70
C GLY A 259 -39.84 -12.57 21.84
N LEU A 260 -39.21 -12.56 23.02
CA LEU A 260 -39.56 -13.47 24.12
C LEU A 260 -40.77 -13.01 24.94
N VAL A 261 -40.98 -11.69 25.10
CA VAL A 261 -42.07 -11.16 25.94
C VAL A 261 -43.36 -10.97 25.13
N TRP A 262 -43.24 -10.62 23.85
CA TRP A 262 -44.39 -10.26 23.00
C TRP A 262 -44.54 -11.13 21.74
N ASP A 263 -43.72 -12.17 21.56
CA ASP A 263 -43.75 -13.08 20.40
C ASP A 263 -43.58 -12.36 19.04
N MET A 264 -42.91 -11.20 19.03
CA MET A 264 -42.80 -10.32 17.86
C MET A 264 -41.54 -10.58 17.01
N PHE A 265 -40.99 -11.81 17.01
CA PHE A 265 -39.74 -12.12 16.29
C PHE A 265 -39.76 -11.74 14.81
N ARG A 266 -40.94 -11.80 14.16
CA ARG A 266 -41.12 -11.51 12.73
C ARG A 266 -40.95 -10.03 12.36
N SER A 267 -41.19 -9.11 13.28
CA SER A 267 -41.10 -7.66 13.06
C SER A 267 -39.96 -7.01 13.84
N ALA A 268 -39.52 -7.64 14.94
CA ALA A 268 -38.44 -7.13 15.78
C ALA A 268 -37.06 -7.10 15.09
N TRP A 269 -36.84 -7.83 13.98
CA TRP A 269 -35.55 -7.84 13.27
C TRP A 269 -35.13 -6.46 12.73
N ILE A 270 -36.06 -5.50 12.60
CA ILE A 270 -35.79 -4.12 12.16
C ILE A 270 -34.80 -3.37 13.05
N VAL A 271 -34.60 -3.83 14.30
CA VAL A 271 -33.61 -3.26 15.21
C VAL A 271 -32.18 -3.42 14.73
N TYR A 272 -31.88 -4.42 13.90
CA TYR A 272 -30.54 -4.62 13.35
C TYR A 272 -30.21 -3.62 12.22
N PRO A 273 -31.08 -3.38 11.21
CA PRO A 273 -30.91 -2.26 10.28
C PRO A 273 -30.76 -0.91 10.99
N ILE A 274 -31.60 -0.63 12.00
CA ILE A 274 -31.51 0.61 12.79
C ILE A 274 -30.16 0.67 13.53
N GLY A 275 -29.73 -0.42 14.16
CA GLY A 275 -28.44 -0.55 14.81
C GLY A 275 -27.27 -0.31 13.84
N GLY A 276 -27.33 -0.88 12.63
CA GLY A 276 -26.33 -0.66 11.59
C GLY A 276 -26.22 0.79 11.15
N ILE A 277 -27.35 1.49 10.98
CA ILE A 277 -27.37 2.93 10.67
C ILE A 277 -26.77 3.73 11.84
N LEU A 278 -27.10 3.39 13.09
CA LEU A 278 -26.54 4.06 14.26
C LEU A 278 -25.03 3.83 14.39
N CYS A 279 -24.52 2.63 14.10
CA CYS A 279 -23.08 2.36 14.02
C CYS A 279 -22.40 3.24 12.96
N ALA A 280 -23.02 3.41 11.79
CA ALA A 280 -22.52 4.30 10.75
C ALA A 280 -22.51 5.77 11.20
N VAL A 281 -23.56 6.23 11.90
CA VAL A 281 -23.61 7.59 12.47
C VAL A 281 -22.49 7.80 13.48
N VAL A 282 -22.25 6.84 14.37
CA VAL A 282 -21.13 6.90 15.33
C VAL A 282 -19.78 6.97 14.60
N ALA A 283 -19.60 6.18 13.55
CA ALA A 283 -18.38 6.21 12.74
C ALA A 283 -18.16 7.58 12.07
N VAL A 284 -19.22 8.24 11.59
CA VAL A 284 -19.12 9.58 11.01
C VAL A 284 -18.77 10.65 12.06
N ILE A 285 -19.37 10.57 13.26
CA ILE A 285 -19.18 11.60 14.31
C ILE A 285 -17.80 11.48 14.98
N TRP A 286 -17.32 10.26 15.19
CA TRP A 286 -16.12 9.99 15.99
C TRP A 286 -14.94 9.39 15.21
N GLY A 287 -15.15 8.87 14.00
CA GLY A 287 -14.09 8.29 13.18
C GLY A 287 -13.13 9.31 12.58
N ASP A 288 -13.52 10.58 12.51
CA ASP A 288 -12.78 11.64 11.81
C ASP A 288 -12.36 12.81 12.72
N LYS A 289 -12.49 12.67 14.05
CA LYS A 289 -11.98 13.68 14.98
C LYS A 289 -10.45 13.72 14.92
N LYS A 290 -9.94 14.60 14.05
CA LYS A 290 -8.60 15.18 14.11
C LYS A 290 -8.42 15.77 15.51
N GLY A 291 -7.71 15.03 16.37
CA GLY A 291 -7.17 15.56 17.62
C GLY A 291 -5.88 16.29 17.33
#